data_AF-A0A9X1UNL9-F1
#
_entry.id   AF-A0A9X1UNL9-F1
#
_cell.length_a   1.000
_cell.length_b   1.000
_cell.length_c   1.000
_cell.angle_alpha   90.00
_cell.angle_beta   90.00
_cell.angle_gamma   90.00
#
_symmetry.space_group_name_H-M   'P 1'
#
loop_
_entity.id
_entity.type
_entity.pdbx_description
1 polymer ?
#
loop_
_entity_poly.entity_id
_entity_poly.type
_entity_poly.pdbx_seq_one_letter_code
_entity_poly.pdbx_strand_id
1 'polypeptide(L)'
;MSSHTTSVARFEALPNPRGGHVPFAHAALAQALAALDEQRDVARPLRQAVRALRDAGWFAAARFADTLFLASPLALAASVPVPLPPGLPPRPAHEHDGADEGHIREAFRDALIDLVSALERHNLRELACSPVLYARQRVLFEALAGHGAGVVLAYEDVALSGRPIAVATLPAQPAQRLAQLRARYEAALLPALKARMGNGNRAAEQFAQAAFAEMDACIAELASADAYDFWRLASACVRVLRNGVAIWGDGPMRSFYARCNLLIAEQARGLRVAPQSFVCVALSILWRDYALFGAAAEDTADVDLLLDYGLTVDWHVAGTQASEALWEAGSAQADALATRVAPTRELGALVVNGNAYEDFLQTADAAMLELGTAARALSLRPAGAPADSAAALVAADAAYRIGAAAWALGLGHVGLLADALGLAWRRTAHAAAVIATGGAQTPSGAATVEAPGRQAIEHANEALRAILHKVAAGVAQPDASAAVRALGAAIAASATGATAEGAAGSADGTGAAAQLAAR
;
A
#
# COMPACT_ATOMS: atom_id res chain seq x y z
N MET A 1 12.22 -35.97 1.31
CA MET A 1 11.04 -36.15 2.17
C MET A 1 10.30 -34.83 2.19
N SER A 2 9.26 -34.73 1.36
CA SER A 2 8.41 -33.55 1.23
C SER A 2 7.63 -33.31 2.51
N SER A 3 7.86 -32.17 3.15
CA SER A 3 6.97 -31.65 4.17
C SER A 3 5.94 -30.76 3.50
N HIS A 4 4.80 -31.38 3.15
CA HIS A 4 3.53 -30.68 3.11
C HIS A 4 3.29 -30.08 4.50
N THR A 5 3.17 -28.76 4.57
CA THR A 5 2.44 -28.09 5.65
C THR A 5 1.21 -27.45 5.01
N THR A 6 0.13 -28.23 4.97
CA THR A 6 -1.21 -27.68 5.03
C THR A 6 -1.37 -26.96 6.37
N SER A 7 -1.59 -25.65 6.33
CA SER A 7 -2.26 -24.96 7.43
C SER A 7 -3.15 -23.87 6.84
N VAL A 8 -4.44 -24.13 6.95
CA VAL A 8 -5.54 -23.26 6.58
C VAL A 8 -5.45 -21.95 7.36
N ALA A 9 -5.25 -20.85 6.64
CA ALA A 9 -5.90 -19.58 6.94
C ALA A 9 -6.53 -19.12 5.62
N ARG A 10 -7.79 -19.50 5.39
CA ARG A 10 -8.52 -19.14 4.16
C ARG A 10 -9.06 -17.71 4.18
N PHE A 11 -8.85 -16.99 5.28
CA PHE A 11 -9.29 -15.61 5.48
C PHE A 11 -8.09 -14.79 5.94
N GLU A 12 -7.67 -13.81 5.14
CA GLU A 12 -6.70 -12.79 5.55
C GLU A 12 -7.38 -11.47 5.93
N ALA A 13 -8.61 -11.26 5.47
CA ALA A 13 -9.49 -10.18 5.91
C ALA A 13 -10.94 -10.69 6.00
N LEU A 14 -11.74 -10.02 6.83
CA LEU A 14 -13.18 -10.26 6.92
C LEU A 14 -13.88 -9.82 5.62
N PRO A 15 -14.84 -10.60 5.08
CA PRO A 15 -15.65 -10.19 3.92
C PRO A 15 -16.38 -8.89 4.22
N ASN A 16 -16.41 -7.92 3.31
CA ASN A 16 -17.10 -6.65 3.52
C ASN A 16 -18.52 -6.68 2.89
N PRO A 17 -19.60 -6.89 3.67
CA PRO A 17 -20.96 -6.97 3.14
C PRO A 17 -21.48 -5.64 2.58
N ARG A 18 -20.82 -4.53 2.89
CA ARG A 18 -21.15 -3.19 2.37
C ARG A 18 -20.33 -2.84 1.12
N GLY A 19 -19.33 -3.65 0.79
CA GLY A 19 -18.46 -3.45 -0.36
C GLY A 19 -19.16 -3.75 -1.68
N GLY A 20 -18.84 -2.96 -2.70
CA GLY A 20 -19.26 -3.21 -4.05
C GLY A 20 -18.48 -4.34 -4.72
N HIS A 21 -19.03 -4.84 -5.81
CA HIS A 21 -18.38 -5.85 -6.66
C HIS A 21 -18.39 -5.39 -8.12
N VAL A 22 -17.51 -6.00 -8.93
CA VAL A 22 -17.36 -5.67 -10.37
C VAL A 22 -17.84 -6.87 -11.20
N PRO A 23 -19.13 -6.98 -11.57
CA PRO A 23 -19.68 -8.19 -12.19
C PRO A 23 -18.96 -8.60 -13.48
N PHE A 24 -18.58 -7.62 -14.31
CA PHE A 24 -17.86 -7.87 -15.55
C PHE A 24 -16.48 -8.49 -15.32
N ALA A 25 -15.79 -8.09 -14.25
CA ALA A 25 -14.50 -8.68 -13.88
C ALA A 25 -14.68 -10.12 -13.38
N HIS A 26 -15.68 -10.37 -12.53
CA HIS A 26 -16.00 -11.72 -12.03
C HIS A 26 -16.35 -12.67 -13.17
N ALA A 27 -17.23 -12.25 -14.08
CA ALA A 27 -17.61 -13.04 -15.24
C ALA A 27 -16.41 -13.34 -16.15
N ALA A 28 -15.54 -12.35 -16.37
CA ALA A 28 -14.33 -12.53 -17.18
C ALA A 28 -13.33 -13.50 -16.50
N LEU A 29 -13.12 -13.41 -15.18
CA LEU A 29 -12.23 -14.34 -14.47
C LEU A 29 -12.80 -15.77 -14.41
N ALA A 30 -14.11 -15.92 -14.26
CA ALA A 30 -14.77 -17.23 -14.36
C ALA A 30 -14.61 -17.83 -15.77
N GLN A 31 -14.72 -17.02 -16.82
CA GLN A 31 -14.43 -17.45 -18.19
C GLN A 31 -12.96 -17.83 -18.39
N ALA A 32 -12.02 -17.12 -17.75
CA ALA A 32 -10.60 -17.48 -17.76
C ALA A 32 -10.34 -18.84 -17.10
N LEU A 33 -10.99 -19.12 -15.96
CA LEU A 33 -10.91 -20.43 -15.29
C LEU A 33 -11.44 -21.56 -16.19
N ALA A 34 -12.63 -21.37 -16.77
CA ALA A 34 -13.21 -22.36 -17.68
C ALA A 34 -12.33 -22.57 -18.92
N ALA A 35 -11.80 -21.50 -19.52
CA ALA A 35 -10.90 -21.59 -20.66
C ALA A 35 -9.60 -22.33 -20.31
N LEU A 36 -9.06 -22.12 -19.09
CA LEU A 36 -7.88 -22.84 -18.63
C LEU A 36 -8.16 -24.35 -18.54
N ASP A 37 -9.27 -24.74 -17.90
CA ASP A 37 -9.67 -26.14 -17.75
C ASP A 37 -9.91 -26.82 -19.12
N GLU A 38 -10.43 -26.08 -20.10
CA GLU A 38 -10.64 -26.54 -21.49
C GLU A 38 -9.41 -26.41 -22.41
N GLN A 39 -8.27 -25.93 -21.90
CA GLN A 39 -7.05 -25.63 -22.69
C GLN A 39 -7.28 -24.66 -23.87
N ARG A 40 -8.16 -23.67 -23.67
CA ARG A 40 -8.47 -22.60 -24.63
C ARG A 40 -7.72 -21.30 -24.29
N ASP A 41 -7.90 -20.29 -25.13
CA ASP A 41 -7.30 -18.96 -24.94
C ASP A 41 -7.82 -18.26 -23.67
N VAL A 42 -6.94 -18.12 -22.67
CA VAL A 42 -7.19 -17.43 -21.39
C VAL A 42 -6.86 -15.92 -21.48
N ALA A 43 -6.11 -15.49 -22.49
CA ALA A 43 -5.60 -14.13 -22.59
C ALA A 43 -6.70 -13.10 -22.90
N ARG A 44 -7.73 -13.47 -23.65
CA ARG A 44 -8.88 -12.60 -23.92
C ARG A 44 -9.69 -12.28 -22.64
N PRO A 45 -10.20 -13.26 -21.88
CA PRO A 45 -10.96 -12.97 -20.67
C PRO A 45 -10.11 -12.23 -19.61
N LEU A 46 -8.82 -12.55 -19.46
CA LEU A 46 -7.96 -11.82 -18.52
C LEU A 46 -7.81 -10.34 -18.88
N ARG A 47 -7.65 -9.98 -20.16
CA ARG A 47 -7.63 -8.57 -20.58
C ARG A 47 -8.93 -7.83 -20.29
N GLN A 48 -10.07 -8.51 -20.38
CA GLN A 48 -11.37 -7.93 -20.03
C GLN A 48 -11.46 -7.68 -18.52
N ALA A 49 -11.03 -8.64 -17.71
CA ALA A 49 -10.98 -8.49 -16.25
C ALA A 49 -10.07 -7.31 -15.85
N VAL A 50 -8.87 -7.21 -16.41
CA VAL A 50 -7.93 -6.10 -16.16
C VAL A 50 -8.56 -4.74 -16.44
N ARG A 51 -9.26 -4.59 -17.57
CA ARG A 51 -9.92 -3.31 -17.93
C ARG A 51 -11.03 -2.97 -16.95
N ALA A 52 -11.93 -3.91 -16.67
CA ALA A 52 -13.03 -3.70 -15.74
C ALA A 52 -12.55 -3.32 -14.32
N LEU A 53 -11.47 -3.96 -13.85
CA LEU A 53 -10.87 -3.64 -12.55
C LEU A 53 -10.19 -2.25 -12.56
N ARG A 54 -9.51 -1.86 -13.64
CA ARG A 54 -8.93 -0.51 -13.77
C ARG A 54 -10.00 0.57 -13.82
N ASP A 55 -11.09 0.35 -14.56
CA ASP A 55 -12.21 1.28 -14.65
C ASP A 55 -12.90 1.46 -13.29
N ALA A 56 -12.95 0.40 -12.47
CA ALA A 56 -13.44 0.47 -11.09
C ALA A 56 -12.44 1.08 -10.09
N GLY A 57 -11.17 1.30 -10.48
CA GLY A 57 -10.10 1.77 -9.58
C GLY A 57 -9.55 0.69 -8.65
N TRP A 58 -9.72 -0.59 -8.98
CA TRP A 58 -9.26 -1.73 -8.19
C TRP A 58 -7.83 -2.08 -8.60
N PHE A 59 -6.88 -1.16 -8.40
CA PHE A 59 -5.55 -1.18 -9.01
C PHE A 59 -4.71 -2.42 -8.66
N ALA A 60 -4.72 -2.86 -7.40
CA ALA A 60 -3.97 -4.04 -6.99
C ALA A 60 -4.51 -5.33 -7.63
N ALA A 61 -5.84 -5.50 -7.66
CA ALA A 61 -6.48 -6.61 -8.36
C ALA A 61 -6.25 -6.54 -9.88
N ALA A 62 -6.31 -5.34 -10.48
CA ALA A 62 -6.00 -5.14 -11.89
C ALA A 62 -4.55 -5.53 -12.20
N ARG A 63 -3.59 -5.19 -11.34
CA ARG A 63 -2.17 -5.57 -11.46
C ARG A 63 -1.99 -7.09 -11.31
N PHE A 64 -2.72 -7.73 -10.39
CA PHE A 64 -2.74 -9.18 -10.27
C PHE A 64 -3.24 -9.82 -11.57
N ALA A 65 -4.40 -9.40 -12.06
CA ALA A 65 -4.98 -9.90 -13.31
C ALA A 65 -4.06 -9.66 -14.52
N ASP A 66 -3.31 -8.56 -14.54
CA ASP A 66 -2.30 -8.25 -15.56
C ASP A 66 -1.11 -9.23 -15.47
N THR A 67 -0.71 -9.62 -14.25
CA THR A 67 0.33 -10.64 -14.02
C THR A 67 -0.12 -12.01 -14.52
N LEU A 68 -1.37 -12.39 -14.25
CA LEU A 68 -1.98 -13.60 -14.82
C LEU A 68 -2.03 -13.51 -16.35
N PHE A 69 -2.38 -12.35 -16.92
CA PHE A 69 -2.36 -12.17 -18.37
C PHE A 69 -0.96 -12.38 -18.95
N LEU A 70 0.09 -11.85 -18.32
CA LEU A 70 1.48 -12.03 -18.77
C LEU A 70 1.96 -13.47 -18.61
N ALA A 71 1.56 -14.16 -17.55
CA ALA A 71 1.92 -15.56 -17.28
C ALA A 71 1.09 -16.58 -18.08
N SER A 72 0.00 -16.17 -18.74
CA SER A 72 -0.90 -17.10 -19.42
C SER A 72 -0.25 -17.96 -20.51
N PRO A 73 0.72 -17.47 -21.32
CA PRO A 73 1.40 -18.31 -22.31
C PRO A 73 2.19 -19.47 -21.65
N LEU A 74 2.80 -19.23 -20.49
CA LEU A 74 3.55 -20.26 -19.75
C LEU A 74 2.61 -21.34 -19.21
N ALA A 75 1.47 -20.93 -18.66
CA ALA A 75 0.46 -21.86 -18.14
C ALA A 75 -0.22 -22.70 -19.23
N LEU A 76 -0.32 -22.18 -20.46
CA LEU A 76 -0.86 -22.89 -21.62
C LEU A 76 0.17 -23.77 -22.33
N ALA A 77 1.44 -23.38 -22.30
CA ALA A 77 2.54 -24.19 -22.85
C ALA A 77 2.83 -25.43 -21.99
N ALA A 78 2.57 -25.35 -20.68
CA ALA A 78 2.75 -26.45 -19.75
C ALA A 78 1.94 -27.70 -20.15
N SER A 79 2.66 -28.77 -20.45
CA SER A 79 2.08 -30.04 -20.90
C SER A 79 1.09 -30.62 -19.88
N VAL A 80 -0.13 -30.92 -20.32
CA VAL A 80 -1.11 -31.68 -19.51
C VAL A 80 -0.82 -33.16 -19.69
N PRO A 81 -0.59 -33.95 -18.61
CA PRO A 81 -0.39 -35.38 -18.73
C PRO A 81 -1.62 -36.04 -19.35
N VAL A 82 -1.51 -36.45 -20.62
CA VAL A 82 -2.54 -37.25 -21.28
C VAL A 82 -2.43 -38.68 -20.74
N PRO A 83 -3.49 -39.28 -20.20
CA PRO A 83 -3.47 -40.69 -19.81
C PRO A 83 -3.11 -41.54 -21.02
N LEU A 84 -2.05 -42.34 -20.90
CA LEU A 84 -1.64 -43.26 -21.97
C LEU A 84 -2.79 -44.24 -22.29
N PRO A 85 -3.12 -44.44 -23.57
CA PRO A 85 -3.97 -45.55 -23.97
C PRO A 85 -3.39 -46.86 -23.43
N PRO A 86 -4.21 -47.78 -22.89
CA PRO A 86 -3.72 -49.05 -22.37
C PRO A 86 -2.99 -49.84 -23.47
N GLY A 87 -1.71 -50.13 -23.27
CA GLY A 87 -0.92 -51.04 -24.12
C GLY A 87 0.29 -50.46 -24.85
N LEU A 88 0.64 -49.18 -24.68
CA LEU A 88 1.85 -48.59 -25.28
C LEU A 88 3.00 -48.45 -24.27
N PRO A 89 4.26 -48.71 -24.67
CA PRO A 89 5.41 -48.50 -23.80
C PRO A 89 5.57 -47.01 -23.48
N PRO A 90 5.99 -46.65 -22.24
CA PRO A 90 6.18 -45.26 -21.86
C PRO A 90 7.22 -44.61 -22.77
N ARG A 91 6.90 -43.42 -23.30
CA ARG A 91 7.84 -42.59 -24.07
C ARG A 91 9.01 -42.23 -23.14
N PRO A 92 10.27 -42.27 -23.59
CA PRO A 92 11.40 -41.83 -22.77
C PRO A 92 11.15 -40.39 -22.34
N ALA A 93 11.08 -40.16 -21.03
CA ALA A 93 11.00 -38.81 -20.47
C ALA A 93 12.30 -38.09 -20.86
N HIS A 94 12.21 -37.05 -21.69
CA HIS A 94 13.31 -36.11 -21.78
C HIS A 94 13.42 -35.45 -20.40
N GLU A 95 14.62 -35.47 -19.80
CA GLU A 95 14.91 -34.94 -18.45
C GLU A 95 14.63 -33.43 -18.29
N HIS A 96 14.03 -32.78 -19.28
CA HIS A 96 13.64 -31.37 -19.31
C HIS A 96 12.12 -31.10 -19.46
N ASP A 97 11.29 -32.09 -19.79
CA ASP A 97 9.88 -31.85 -20.20
C ASP A 97 8.84 -32.39 -19.18
N GLY A 98 8.65 -31.76 -18.02
CA GLY A 98 7.35 -31.99 -17.33
C GLY A 98 7.21 -31.70 -15.84
N ALA A 99 8.30 -31.62 -15.07
CA ALA A 99 8.17 -31.36 -13.62
C ALA A 99 7.93 -29.87 -13.32
N ASP A 100 8.72 -28.98 -13.93
CA ASP A 100 8.60 -27.53 -13.72
C ASP A 100 7.37 -26.92 -14.43
N GLU A 101 7.00 -27.46 -15.60
CA GLU A 101 5.85 -26.97 -16.38
C GLU A 101 4.51 -27.23 -15.69
N GLY A 102 4.29 -28.44 -15.18
CA GLY A 102 3.06 -28.79 -14.45
C GLY A 102 2.86 -27.91 -13.21
N HIS A 103 3.96 -27.58 -12.51
CA HIS A 103 3.94 -26.70 -11.35
C HIS A 103 3.52 -25.26 -11.69
N ILE A 104 3.95 -24.73 -12.84
CA ILE A 104 3.55 -23.38 -13.29
C ILE A 104 2.05 -23.31 -13.60
N ARG A 105 1.49 -24.34 -14.25
CA ARG A 105 0.05 -24.40 -14.54
C ARG A 105 -0.79 -24.51 -13.27
N GLU A 106 -0.36 -25.31 -12.29
CA GLU A 106 -1.01 -25.40 -10.98
C GLU A 106 -0.92 -24.07 -10.22
N ALA A 107 0.26 -23.45 -10.16
CA ALA A 107 0.44 -22.16 -9.52
C ALA A 107 -0.42 -21.06 -10.16
N PHE A 108 -0.56 -21.08 -11.49
CA PHE A 108 -1.44 -20.19 -12.24
C PHE A 108 -2.91 -20.41 -11.89
N ARG A 109 -3.37 -21.67 -11.86
CA ARG A 109 -4.75 -22.03 -11.53
C ARG A 109 -5.10 -21.62 -10.11
N ASP A 110 -4.22 -21.93 -9.16
CA ASP A 110 -4.35 -21.53 -7.76
C ASP A 110 -4.43 -20.01 -7.61
N ALA A 111 -3.53 -19.27 -8.26
CA ALA A 111 -3.51 -17.81 -8.22
C ALA A 111 -4.80 -17.20 -8.78
N LEU A 112 -5.36 -17.78 -9.86
CA LEU A 112 -6.62 -17.33 -10.43
C LEU A 112 -7.82 -17.63 -9.52
N ILE A 113 -7.85 -18.79 -8.86
CA ILE A 113 -8.89 -19.15 -7.87
C ILE A 113 -8.82 -18.23 -6.64
N ASP A 114 -7.61 -17.99 -6.12
CA ASP A 114 -7.40 -17.14 -4.94
C ASP A 114 -7.79 -15.69 -5.24
N LEU A 115 -7.50 -15.17 -6.46
CA LEU A 115 -7.96 -13.84 -6.89
C LEU A 115 -9.49 -13.76 -6.97
N VAL A 116 -10.15 -14.76 -7.57
CA VAL A 116 -11.63 -14.80 -7.64
C VAL A 116 -12.22 -14.80 -6.24
N SER A 117 -11.70 -15.66 -5.36
CA SER A 117 -12.16 -15.77 -3.97
C SER A 117 -11.96 -14.46 -3.18
N ALA A 118 -10.90 -13.71 -3.47
CA ALA A 118 -10.66 -12.41 -2.85
C ALA A 118 -11.60 -11.31 -3.36
N LEU A 119 -11.96 -11.35 -4.65
CA LEU A 119 -12.93 -10.41 -5.19
C LEU A 119 -14.34 -10.62 -4.60
N GLU A 120 -14.73 -11.86 -4.32
CA GLU A 120 -16.00 -12.21 -3.66
C GLU A 120 -16.12 -11.67 -2.22
N ARG A 121 -15.00 -11.33 -1.58
CA ARG A 121 -14.99 -10.71 -0.25
C ARG A 121 -15.27 -9.21 -0.27
N HIS A 122 -15.33 -8.59 -1.45
CA HIS A 122 -15.64 -7.16 -1.64
C HIS A 122 -14.77 -6.20 -0.81
N ASN A 123 -13.55 -6.62 -0.46
CA ASN A 123 -12.64 -5.85 0.39
C ASN A 123 -11.46 -5.32 -0.43
N LEU A 124 -11.52 -4.04 -0.80
CA LEU A 124 -10.47 -3.40 -1.59
C LEU A 124 -9.10 -3.38 -0.91
N ARG A 125 -9.07 -3.34 0.43
CA ARG A 125 -7.81 -3.30 1.17
C ARG A 125 -7.14 -4.65 1.18
N GLU A 126 -7.91 -5.73 1.32
CA GLU A 126 -7.40 -7.08 1.18
C GLU A 126 -6.72 -7.28 -0.19
N LEU A 127 -7.37 -6.83 -1.27
CA LEU A 127 -6.81 -6.92 -2.62
C LEU A 127 -5.47 -6.18 -2.78
N ALA A 128 -5.21 -5.17 -1.95
CA ALA A 128 -3.97 -4.40 -1.96
C ALA A 128 -2.87 -5.01 -1.07
N CYS A 129 -3.20 -5.46 0.14
CA CYS A 129 -2.20 -5.79 1.16
C CYS A 129 -2.19 -7.26 1.60
N SER A 130 -2.96 -8.15 0.97
CA SER A 130 -2.93 -9.59 1.24
C SER A 130 -1.54 -10.23 1.00
N PRO A 131 -0.89 -10.79 2.04
CA PRO A 131 0.35 -11.55 1.87
C PRO A 131 0.18 -12.83 1.03
N VAL A 132 -0.96 -13.52 1.12
CA VAL A 132 -1.26 -14.70 0.31
C VAL A 132 -1.35 -14.33 -1.18
N LEU A 133 -2.13 -13.30 -1.53
CA LEU A 133 -2.24 -12.85 -2.92
C LEU A 133 -0.87 -12.40 -3.45
N TYR A 134 -0.10 -11.66 -2.65
CA TYR A 134 1.25 -11.29 -3.01
C TYR A 134 2.16 -12.51 -3.24
N ALA A 135 2.11 -13.52 -2.38
CA ALA A 135 2.90 -14.74 -2.53
C ALA A 135 2.55 -15.47 -3.83
N ARG A 136 1.26 -15.57 -4.18
CA ARG A 136 0.81 -16.13 -5.47
C ARG A 136 1.35 -15.32 -6.64
N GLN A 137 1.22 -14.00 -6.58
CA GLN A 137 1.70 -13.11 -7.63
C GLN A 137 3.23 -13.20 -7.79
N ARG A 138 3.97 -13.31 -6.68
CA ARG A 138 5.44 -13.44 -6.69
C ARG A 138 5.89 -14.73 -7.38
N VAL A 139 5.24 -15.87 -7.10
CA VAL A 139 5.53 -17.15 -7.79
C VAL A 139 5.36 -17.00 -9.31
N LEU A 140 4.32 -16.30 -9.77
CA LEU A 140 4.13 -16.03 -11.20
C LEU A 140 5.24 -15.12 -11.77
N PHE A 141 5.66 -14.09 -11.03
CA PHE A 141 6.77 -13.22 -11.44
C PHE A 141 8.11 -13.97 -11.51
N GLU A 142 8.38 -14.88 -10.58
CA GLU A 142 9.58 -15.74 -10.58
C GLU A 142 9.59 -16.64 -11.83
N ALA A 143 8.44 -17.22 -12.19
CA ALA A 143 8.30 -18.00 -13.43
C ALA A 143 8.51 -17.15 -14.70
N LEU A 144 7.99 -15.91 -14.72
CA LEU A 144 8.19 -14.95 -15.80
C LEU A 144 9.66 -14.50 -15.94
N ALA A 145 10.34 -14.28 -14.81
CA ALA A 145 11.75 -13.86 -14.78
C ALA A 145 12.70 -14.93 -15.35
N GLY A 146 12.31 -16.21 -15.31
CA GLY A 146 13.04 -17.28 -16.00
C GLY A 146 13.05 -17.14 -17.54
N HIS A 147 12.13 -16.35 -18.09
CA HIS A 147 11.88 -16.22 -19.53
C HIS A 147 12.05 -14.77 -20.06
N GLY A 148 12.54 -13.82 -19.24
CA GLY A 148 12.71 -12.40 -19.59
C GLY A 148 13.57 -11.62 -18.60
N ALA A 149 13.87 -10.35 -18.90
CA ALA A 149 14.73 -9.52 -18.04
C ALA A 149 14.14 -9.31 -16.63
N GLY A 150 14.99 -9.49 -15.61
CA GLY A 150 14.65 -9.57 -14.19
C GLY A 150 13.95 -8.33 -13.60
N VAL A 151 12.63 -8.36 -13.58
CA VAL A 151 11.80 -7.47 -12.78
C VAL A 151 11.42 -8.21 -11.49
N VAL A 152 11.86 -7.68 -10.35
CA VAL A 152 11.47 -8.19 -9.04
C VAL A 152 10.15 -7.52 -8.65
N LEU A 153 9.14 -8.31 -8.30
CA LEU A 153 7.92 -7.81 -7.68
C LEU A 153 8.20 -7.53 -6.20
N ALA A 154 8.13 -6.26 -5.79
CA ALA A 154 8.16 -5.90 -4.38
C ALA A 154 6.74 -5.79 -3.80
N TYR A 155 6.57 -6.08 -2.51
CA TYR A 155 5.25 -6.07 -1.86
C TYR A 155 4.67 -4.66 -1.79
N GLU A 156 5.52 -3.69 -1.47
CA GLU A 156 5.17 -2.28 -1.39
C GLU A 156 4.65 -1.71 -2.71
N ASP A 157 5.09 -2.24 -3.86
CA ASP A 157 4.60 -1.82 -5.19
C ASP A 157 3.14 -2.25 -5.42
N VAL A 158 2.72 -3.34 -4.78
CA VAL A 158 1.33 -3.84 -4.83
C VAL A 158 0.49 -3.12 -3.79
N ALA A 159 0.95 -3.09 -2.54
CA ALA A 159 0.22 -2.49 -1.42
C ALA A 159 -0.03 -0.99 -1.60
N LEU A 160 0.96 -0.26 -2.10
CA LEU A 160 0.89 1.20 -2.26
C LEU A 160 0.56 1.62 -3.70
N SER A 161 0.02 0.71 -4.52
CA SER A 161 -0.22 0.96 -5.94
C SER A 161 -1.10 2.19 -6.18
N GLY A 162 -0.56 3.15 -6.95
CA GLY A 162 -1.25 4.39 -7.30
C GLY A 162 -1.31 5.45 -6.20
N ARG A 163 -0.78 5.17 -4.99
CA ARG A 163 -0.81 6.11 -3.86
C ARG A 163 0.38 7.07 -3.91
N PRO A 164 0.17 8.39 -3.80
CA PRO A 164 1.26 9.31 -3.56
C PRO A 164 1.75 9.15 -2.12
N ILE A 165 3.06 9.01 -1.95
CA ILE A 165 3.69 8.84 -0.64
C ILE A 165 4.55 10.07 -0.34
N ALA A 166 4.39 10.64 0.85
CA ALA A 166 5.21 11.75 1.30
C ALA A 166 6.68 11.34 1.48
N VAL A 167 7.56 12.32 1.29
CA VAL A 167 9.00 12.15 1.55
C VAL A 167 9.22 12.13 3.06
N ALA A 168 10.01 11.17 3.54
CA ALA A 168 10.40 11.08 4.94
C ALA A 168 11.73 11.79 5.20
N THR A 169 11.78 12.63 6.23
CA THR A 169 12.95 13.40 6.63
C THR A 169 13.84 12.57 7.56
N LEU A 170 15.13 12.90 7.58
CA LEU A 170 16.09 12.40 8.56
C LEU A 170 16.66 13.60 9.31
N PRO A 171 16.41 13.70 10.64
CA PRO A 171 16.84 14.86 11.39
C PRO A 171 18.36 15.00 11.39
N ALA A 172 18.85 16.24 11.40
CA ALA A 172 20.27 16.50 11.52
C ALA A 172 20.75 16.12 12.92
N GLN A 173 21.72 15.19 12.98
CA GLN A 173 22.28 14.69 14.24
C GLN A 173 23.79 14.95 14.29
N PRO A 174 24.37 15.23 15.48
CA PRO A 174 25.82 15.33 15.63
C PRO A 174 26.52 14.02 15.24
N ALA A 175 27.60 14.12 14.46
CA ALA A 175 28.32 12.94 13.95
C ALA A 175 28.80 12.00 15.07
N GLN A 176 29.25 12.56 16.21
CA GLN A 176 29.66 11.77 17.37
C GLN A 176 28.50 10.96 17.98
N ARG A 177 27.30 11.55 18.07
CA ARG A 177 26.10 10.87 18.57
C ARG A 177 25.71 9.72 17.63
N LEU A 178 25.70 9.97 16.33
CA LEU A 178 25.41 8.93 15.33
C LEU A 178 26.44 7.79 15.38
N ALA A 179 27.74 8.10 15.53
CA ALA A 179 28.77 7.08 15.65
C ALA A 179 28.58 6.19 16.89
N GLN A 180 28.24 6.79 18.04
CA GLN A 180 27.95 6.06 19.28
C GLN A 180 26.71 5.16 19.15
N LEU A 181 25.61 5.71 18.63
CA LEU A 181 24.37 4.97 18.40
C LEU A 181 24.58 3.82 17.41
N ARG A 182 25.29 4.08 16.31
CA ARG A 182 25.61 3.04 15.33
C ARG A 182 26.46 1.93 15.92
N ALA A 183 27.48 2.25 16.74
CA ALA A 183 28.30 1.23 17.39
C ALA A 183 27.47 0.33 18.33
N ARG A 184 26.54 0.91 19.11
CA ARG A 184 25.58 0.16 19.93
C ARG A 184 24.67 -0.72 19.07
N TYR A 185 24.12 -0.15 18.00
CA TYR A 185 23.24 -0.85 17.06
C TYR A 185 23.95 -2.04 16.39
N GLU A 186 25.17 -1.85 15.86
CA GLU A 186 25.95 -2.89 15.20
C GLU A 186 26.37 -4.01 16.17
N ALA A 187 26.69 -3.66 17.42
CA ALA A 187 26.99 -4.64 18.47
C ALA A 187 25.79 -5.55 18.77
N ALA A 188 24.56 -5.03 18.70
CA ALA A 188 23.32 -5.79 18.89
C ALA A 188 22.89 -6.54 17.60
N LEU A 189 23.14 -5.98 16.42
CA LEU A 189 22.72 -6.56 15.14
C LEU A 189 23.37 -7.91 14.86
N LEU A 190 24.68 -8.06 15.13
CA LEU A 190 25.40 -9.30 14.82
C LEU A 190 24.84 -10.52 15.60
N PRO A 191 24.60 -10.45 16.92
CA PRO A 191 23.82 -11.43 17.66
C PRO A 191 22.46 -11.76 17.03
N ALA A 192 21.69 -10.73 16.69
CA ALA A 192 20.34 -10.87 16.14
C ALA A 192 20.34 -11.57 14.77
N LEU A 193 21.33 -11.29 13.92
CA LEU A 193 21.50 -11.97 12.63
C LEU A 193 21.92 -13.44 12.80
N LYS A 194 22.79 -13.72 13.78
CA LYS A 194 23.34 -15.05 14.07
C LYS A 194 22.38 -15.98 14.83
N ALA A 195 21.36 -15.43 15.48
CA ALA A 195 20.31 -16.22 16.11
C ALA A 195 19.64 -17.10 15.05
N ARG A 196 20.08 -18.37 14.96
CA ARG A 196 19.44 -19.39 14.12
C ARG A 196 18.16 -19.84 14.81
N MET A 197 17.10 -19.96 14.02
CA MET A 197 15.81 -20.45 14.48
C MET A 197 15.96 -21.85 15.11
N GLY A 198 15.42 -22.02 16.32
CA GLY A 198 14.92 -23.33 16.76
C GLY A 198 15.89 -24.30 17.44
N ASN A 199 16.87 -23.87 18.22
CA ASN A 199 17.62 -24.82 19.08
C ASN A 199 16.96 -25.07 20.45
N GLY A 200 15.77 -24.52 20.72
CA GLY A 200 15.05 -24.68 22.00
C GLY A 200 15.81 -24.16 23.23
N ASN A 201 16.87 -23.37 23.02
CA ASN A 201 17.68 -22.83 24.09
C ASN A 201 17.13 -21.47 24.52
N ARG A 202 16.39 -21.46 25.63
CA ARG A 202 15.80 -20.25 26.22
C ARG A 202 16.81 -19.12 26.45
N ALA A 203 18.07 -19.44 26.77
CA ALA A 203 19.10 -18.42 26.98
C ALA A 203 19.48 -17.71 25.67
N ALA A 204 19.50 -18.45 24.55
CA ALA A 204 19.77 -17.88 23.23
C ALA A 204 18.60 -17.00 22.74
N GLU A 205 17.36 -17.41 23.04
CA GLU A 205 16.14 -16.63 22.75
C GLU A 205 16.10 -15.33 23.57
N GLN A 206 16.40 -15.38 24.86
CA GLN A 206 16.49 -14.18 25.72
C GLN A 206 17.60 -13.23 25.26
N PHE A 207 18.74 -13.77 24.82
CA PHE A 207 19.83 -12.96 24.30
C PHE A 207 19.45 -12.28 22.97
N ALA A 208 18.78 -13.00 22.07
CA ALA A 208 18.25 -12.42 20.84
C ALA A 208 17.21 -11.34 21.14
N GLN A 209 16.30 -11.58 22.11
CA GLN A 209 15.31 -10.61 22.56
C GLN A 209 15.95 -9.30 23.03
N ALA A 210 16.98 -9.41 23.85
CA ALA A 210 17.73 -8.26 24.36
C ALA A 210 18.44 -7.51 23.22
N ALA A 211 19.02 -8.22 22.26
CA ALA A 211 19.64 -7.61 21.10
C ALA A 211 18.63 -6.82 20.24
N PHE A 212 17.46 -7.39 19.95
CA PHE A 212 16.41 -6.65 19.24
C PHE A 212 15.89 -5.46 20.05
N ALA A 213 15.73 -5.59 21.37
CA ALA A 213 15.32 -4.48 22.23
C ALA A 213 16.34 -3.32 22.24
N GLU A 214 17.64 -3.62 22.23
CA GLU A 214 18.68 -2.59 22.13
C GLU A 214 18.64 -1.86 20.77
N MET A 215 18.39 -2.58 19.67
CA MET A 215 18.21 -1.98 18.35
C MET A 215 16.97 -1.07 18.31
N ASP A 216 15.84 -1.49 18.90
CA ASP A 216 14.64 -0.67 18.97
C ASP A 216 14.85 0.60 19.80
N ALA A 217 15.58 0.49 20.92
CA ALA A 217 15.95 1.64 21.73
C ALA A 217 16.78 2.63 20.93
N CYS A 218 17.76 2.15 20.15
CA CYS A 218 18.55 3.00 19.27
C CYS A 218 17.70 3.70 18.19
N ILE A 219 16.73 3.00 17.59
CA ILE A 219 15.80 3.59 16.59
C ILE A 219 14.93 4.67 17.26
N ALA A 220 14.39 4.40 18.46
CA ALA A 220 13.59 5.37 19.21
C ALA A 220 14.42 6.59 19.63
N GLU A 221 15.70 6.41 20.00
CA GLU A 221 16.62 7.51 20.33
C GLU A 221 16.96 8.40 19.12
N LEU A 222 16.83 7.90 17.90
CA LEU A 222 17.04 8.66 16.66
C LEU A 222 15.84 9.52 16.26
N ALA A 223 14.64 9.13 16.70
CA ALA A 223 13.39 9.81 16.37
C ALA A 223 13.31 11.22 16.97
N SER A 224 12.65 12.10 16.23
CA SER A 224 12.35 13.49 16.56
C SER A 224 10.83 13.70 16.60
N ALA A 225 10.40 14.94 16.88
CA ALA A 225 8.99 15.31 16.90
C ALA A 225 8.41 15.65 15.50
N ASP A 226 9.24 15.66 14.44
CA ASP A 226 8.77 15.92 13.07
C ASP A 226 7.75 14.85 12.64
N ALA A 227 6.64 15.27 12.03
CA ALA A 227 5.58 14.39 11.52
C ALA A 227 6.12 13.40 10.48
N TYR A 228 7.08 13.84 9.67
CA TYR A 228 7.63 13.06 8.56
C TYR A 228 8.99 12.43 8.87
N ASP A 229 9.39 12.37 10.15
CA ASP A 229 10.63 11.71 10.54
C ASP A 229 10.57 10.21 10.24
N PHE A 230 11.49 9.74 9.40
CA PHE A 230 11.60 8.33 9.09
C PHE A 230 11.80 7.45 10.33
N TRP A 231 12.52 7.93 11.35
CA TRP A 231 12.79 7.12 12.54
C TRP A 231 11.53 6.87 13.38
N ARG A 232 10.55 7.79 13.36
CA ARG A 232 9.22 7.54 13.95
C ARG A 232 8.49 6.41 13.22
N LEU A 233 8.52 6.45 11.88
CA LEU A 233 7.96 5.39 11.05
C LEU A 233 8.66 4.05 11.30
N ALA A 234 10.00 4.04 11.35
CA ALA A 234 10.78 2.85 11.66
C ALA A 234 10.43 2.29 13.05
N SER A 235 10.28 3.13 14.07
CA SER A 235 9.84 2.73 15.41
C SER A 235 8.46 2.05 15.40
N ALA A 236 7.50 2.56 14.62
CA ALA A 236 6.20 1.92 14.47
C ALA A 236 6.29 0.57 13.75
N CYS A 237 7.09 0.51 12.68
CA CYS A 237 7.29 -0.72 11.91
C CYS A 237 7.93 -1.83 12.76
N VAL A 238 8.95 -1.53 13.57
CA VAL A 238 9.59 -2.55 14.41
C VAL A 238 8.65 -3.05 15.50
N ARG A 239 7.74 -2.22 16.05
CA ARG A 239 6.70 -2.68 16.98
C ARG A 239 5.78 -3.70 16.32
N VAL A 240 5.26 -3.40 15.14
CA VAL A 240 4.39 -4.31 14.38
C VAL A 240 5.13 -5.60 14.03
N LEU A 241 6.36 -5.51 13.52
CA LEU A 241 7.18 -6.69 13.21
C LEU A 241 7.44 -7.55 14.45
N ARG A 242 7.57 -6.97 15.64
CA ARG A 242 7.76 -7.72 16.88
C ARG A 242 6.48 -8.41 17.36
N ASN A 243 5.33 -7.80 17.15
CA ASN A 243 4.04 -8.35 17.57
C ASN A 243 3.55 -9.46 16.62
N GLY A 244 3.85 -9.34 15.32
CA GLY A 244 3.40 -10.30 14.29
C GLY A 244 4.26 -11.56 14.14
N VAL A 245 5.37 -11.69 14.88
CA VAL A 245 6.32 -12.78 14.72
C VAL A 245 6.10 -13.87 15.77
N ALA A 246 5.66 -15.05 15.32
CA ALA A 246 5.62 -16.26 16.15
C ALA A 246 7.02 -16.83 16.45
N ILE A 247 8.02 -16.55 15.59
CA ILE A 247 9.40 -17.05 15.70
C ILE A 247 10.42 -15.94 15.41
N TRP A 248 11.17 -15.53 16.43
CA TRP A 248 12.22 -14.51 16.32
C TRP A 248 13.25 -14.86 15.25
N GLY A 249 13.55 -13.91 14.34
CA GLY A 249 14.57 -14.07 13.31
C GLY A 249 14.05 -14.38 11.89
N ASP A 250 12.79 -14.07 11.59
CA ASP A 250 12.29 -14.15 10.21
C ASP A 250 13.12 -13.27 9.24
N GLY A 251 13.26 -13.71 8.00
CA GLY A 251 14.07 -13.08 6.96
C GLY A 251 13.75 -11.60 6.73
N PRO A 252 12.46 -11.19 6.64
CA PRO A 252 12.05 -9.80 6.48
C PRO A 252 12.42 -8.91 7.67
N MET A 253 12.24 -9.39 8.90
CA MET A 253 12.58 -8.64 10.13
C MET A 253 14.08 -8.33 10.16
N ARG A 254 14.94 -9.34 9.97
CA ARG A 254 16.41 -9.15 9.93
C ARG A 254 16.84 -8.21 8.80
N SER A 255 16.19 -8.34 7.64
CA SER A 255 16.46 -7.47 6.49
C SER A 255 16.11 -6.00 6.80
N PHE A 256 15.02 -5.76 7.53
CA PHE A 256 14.63 -4.42 7.95
C PHE A 256 15.63 -3.79 8.92
N TYR A 257 16.05 -4.51 9.97
CA TYR A 257 17.07 -4.01 10.91
C TYR A 257 18.43 -3.79 10.23
N ALA A 258 18.81 -4.64 9.27
CA ALA A 258 20.03 -4.44 8.49
C ALA A 258 19.94 -3.17 7.61
N ARG A 259 18.79 -2.92 6.98
CA ARG A 259 18.56 -1.68 6.19
C ARG A 259 18.56 -0.43 7.08
N CYS A 260 18.02 -0.51 8.30
CA CYS A 260 18.14 0.58 9.27
C CYS A 260 19.61 0.89 9.59
N ASN A 261 20.47 -0.12 9.81
CA ASN A 261 21.91 0.12 10.03
C ASN A 261 22.57 0.86 8.85
N LEU A 262 22.24 0.45 7.62
CA LEU A 262 22.72 1.15 6.41
C LEU A 262 22.23 2.60 6.38
N LEU A 263 20.98 2.84 6.75
CA LEU A 263 20.43 4.19 6.79
C LEU A 263 21.11 5.07 7.84
N ILE A 264 21.43 4.54 9.04
CA ILE A 264 22.21 5.25 10.05
C ILE A 264 23.58 5.65 9.48
N ALA A 265 24.22 4.74 8.72
CA ALA A 265 25.49 5.00 8.06
C ALA A 265 25.40 6.12 7.02
N GLU A 266 24.36 6.13 6.18
CA GLU A 266 24.13 7.19 5.20
C GLU A 266 23.77 8.53 5.85
N GLN A 267 22.97 8.51 6.93
CA GLN A 267 22.66 9.71 7.71
C GLN A 267 23.93 10.32 8.32
N ALA A 268 24.85 9.48 8.80
CA ALA A 268 26.16 9.92 9.28
C ALA A 268 27.04 10.54 8.17
N ARG A 269 26.80 10.19 6.90
CA ARG A 269 27.41 10.82 5.71
C ARG A 269 26.65 12.06 5.23
N GLY A 270 25.60 12.48 5.94
CA GLY A 270 24.85 13.70 5.65
C GLY A 270 23.55 13.49 4.91
N LEU A 271 23.06 12.25 4.73
CA LEU A 271 21.73 12.01 4.17
C LEU A 271 20.65 12.66 5.05
N ARG A 272 19.77 13.47 4.43
CA ARG A 272 18.68 14.21 5.11
C ARG A 272 17.27 13.75 4.74
N VAL A 273 17.17 12.88 3.75
CA VAL A 273 15.91 12.35 3.23
C VAL A 273 16.08 10.85 3.11
N ALA A 274 15.14 10.08 3.68
CA ALA A 274 15.19 8.62 3.57
C ALA A 274 14.91 8.18 2.12
N PRO A 275 15.54 7.10 1.63
CA PRO A 275 15.25 6.58 0.30
C PRO A 275 13.77 6.18 0.19
N GLN A 276 13.09 6.67 -0.84
CA GLN A 276 11.63 6.47 -1.00
C GLN A 276 11.23 4.99 -1.01
N SER A 277 12.04 4.14 -1.63
CA SER A 277 11.82 2.69 -1.63
C SER A 277 11.78 2.11 -0.21
N PHE A 278 12.62 2.62 0.70
CA PHE A 278 12.63 2.14 2.09
C PHE A 278 11.46 2.69 2.90
N VAL A 279 11.02 3.93 2.62
CA VAL A 279 9.78 4.49 3.17
C VAL A 279 8.58 3.63 2.77
N CYS A 280 8.46 3.26 1.49
CA CYS A 280 7.39 2.40 0.99
C CYS A 280 7.39 1.01 1.65
N VAL A 281 8.56 0.39 1.83
CA VAL A 281 8.68 -0.88 2.57
C VAL A 281 8.15 -0.72 3.99
N ALA A 282 8.63 0.29 4.73
CA ALA A 282 8.22 0.54 6.11
C ALA A 282 6.70 0.77 6.20
N LEU A 283 6.16 1.65 5.37
CA LEU A 283 4.72 1.92 5.32
C LEU A 283 3.88 0.69 4.99
N SER A 284 4.31 -0.12 4.01
CA SER A 284 3.55 -1.32 3.65
C SER A 284 3.52 -2.35 4.78
N ILE A 285 4.60 -2.47 5.56
CA ILE A 285 4.65 -3.32 6.75
C ILE A 285 3.70 -2.80 7.83
N LEU A 286 3.73 -1.50 8.13
CA LEU A 286 2.88 -0.89 9.14
C LEU A 286 1.41 -0.98 8.75
N TRP A 287 1.07 -0.58 7.52
CA TRP A 287 -0.30 -0.46 7.06
C TRP A 287 -1.01 -1.79 6.91
N ARG A 288 -0.31 -2.86 6.51
CA ARG A 288 -0.90 -4.17 6.24
C ARG A 288 -1.86 -4.63 7.32
N ASP A 289 -1.42 -4.67 8.57
CA ASP A 289 -2.21 -5.26 9.65
C ASP A 289 -3.43 -4.38 9.96
N TYR A 290 -3.26 -3.05 9.97
CA TYR A 290 -4.37 -2.12 10.17
C TYR A 290 -5.36 -2.08 9.00
N ALA A 291 -4.89 -2.34 7.78
CA ALA A 291 -5.73 -2.38 6.59
C ALA A 291 -6.60 -3.64 6.53
N LEU A 292 -6.08 -4.78 7.02
CA LEU A 292 -6.78 -6.07 7.04
C LEU A 292 -7.70 -6.22 8.26
N PHE A 293 -7.23 -5.80 9.44
CA PHE A 293 -7.89 -6.09 10.72
C PHE A 293 -8.48 -4.86 11.42
N GLY A 294 -8.21 -3.67 10.89
CA GLY A 294 -8.61 -2.41 11.49
C GLY A 294 -7.69 -1.99 12.64
N ALA A 295 -7.94 -0.79 13.17
CA ALA A 295 -7.20 -0.22 14.30
C ALA A 295 -8.07 -0.16 15.56
N ALA A 296 -7.49 -0.51 16.72
CA ALA A 296 -8.11 -0.37 18.03
C ALA A 296 -7.89 1.04 18.60
N ALA A 297 -8.58 1.38 19.70
CA ALA A 297 -8.52 2.71 20.31
C ALA A 297 -7.12 3.07 20.84
N GLU A 298 -6.33 2.07 21.23
CA GLU A 298 -4.94 2.19 21.64
C GLU A 298 -3.96 2.48 20.49
N ASP A 299 -4.35 2.22 19.24
CA ASP A 299 -3.51 2.37 18.05
C ASP A 299 -3.50 3.79 17.48
N THR A 300 -4.08 4.78 18.17
CA THR A 300 -4.25 6.15 17.66
C THR A 300 -2.96 6.76 17.12
N ALA A 301 -1.82 6.50 17.77
CA ALA A 301 -0.53 7.02 17.32
C ALA A 301 -0.07 6.42 15.98
N ASP A 302 -0.33 5.14 15.75
CA ASP A 302 0.03 4.45 14.51
C ASP A 302 -0.96 4.82 13.39
N VAL A 303 -2.24 5.01 13.72
CA VAL A 303 -3.23 5.56 12.79
C VAL A 303 -2.86 6.98 12.36
N ASP A 304 -2.54 7.87 13.31
CA ASP A 304 -2.14 9.24 12.97
C ASP A 304 -0.89 9.28 12.08
N LEU A 305 0.07 8.40 12.34
CA LEU A 305 1.25 8.24 11.50
C LEU A 305 0.88 7.76 10.08
N LEU A 306 -0.02 6.78 9.94
CA LEU A 306 -0.49 6.32 8.63
C LEU A 306 -1.23 7.41 7.87
N LEU A 307 -2.07 8.19 8.56
CA LEU A 307 -2.73 9.36 8.00
C LEU A 307 -1.72 10.44 7.60
N ASP A 308 -0.60 10.61 8.29
CA ASP A 308 0.46 11.52 7.83
C ASP A 308 1.04 11.12 6.47
N TYR A 309 0.96 9.83 6.09
CA TYR A 309 1.40 9.30 4.78
C TYR A 309 0.26 8.99 3.81
N GLY A 310 -0.97 9.42 4.09
CA GLY A 310 -2.11 9.25 3.17
C GLY A 310 -2.67 7.83 3.13
N LEU A 311 -2.51 7.06 4.21
CA LEU A 311 -3.02 5.70 4.33
C LEU A 311 -4.16 5.65 5.32
N THR A 312 -5.39 5.52 4.81
CA THR A 312 -6.58 5.33 5.67
C THR A 312 -6.67 3.89 6.19
N VAL A 313 -7.25 3.76 7.37
CA VAL A 313 -7.56 2.49 8.04
C VAL A 313 -9.00 2.54 8.54
N ASP A 314 -9.59 1.39 8.82
CA ASP A 314 -10.95 1.31 9.37
C ASP A 314 -10.83 1.13 10.86
N TRP A 315 -11.52 1.97 11.63
CA TRP A 315 -11.63 1.79 13.07
C TRP A 315 -12.52 0.58 13.34
N HIS A 316 -11.93 -0.50 13.82
CA HIS A 316 -12.66 -1.67 14.32
C HIS A 316 -12.40 -1.78 15.83
N VAL A 317 -13.44 -2.06 16.60
CA VAL A 317 -13.27 -2.44 18.02
C VAL A 317 -12.60 -3.83 18.03
N ALA A 318 -11.26 -3.82 18.02
CA ALA A 318 -10.31 -4.92 18.19
C ALA A 318 -10.55 -6.20 17.36
N GLY A 319 -9.61 -6.55 16.48
CA GLY A 319 -9.47 -7.88 15.86
C GLY A 319 -9.09 -8.94 16.89
N THR A 320 -10.08 -9.54 17.53
CA THR A 320 -9.94 -10.78 18.31
C THR A 320 -10.75 -11.86 17.59
N GLN A 321 -10.35 -13.13 17.66
CA GLN A 321 -11.15 -14.23 17.08
C GLN A 321 -12.61 -14.24 17.59
N ALA A 322 -12.86 -13.71 18.79
CA ALA A 322 -14.20 -13.56 19.35
C ALA A 322 -15.00 -12.42 18.68
N SER A 323 -14.39 -11.28 18.38
CA SER A 323 -15.03 -10.21 17.62
C SER A 323 -15.19 -10.56 16.15
N GLU A 324 -14.27 -11.33 15.56
CA GLU A 324 -14.43 -11.95 14.24
C GLU A 324 -15.66 -12.88 14.20
N ALA A 325 -15.80 -13.81 15.14
CA ALA A 325 -16.94 -14.74 15.19
C ALA A 325 -18.29 -14.04 15.43
N LEU A 326 -18.31 -13.00 16.27
CA LEU A 326 -19.50 -12.18 16.50
C LEU A 326 -19.85 -11.34 15.27
N TRP A 327 -18.84 -10.87 14.53
CA TRP A 327 -19.03 -10.12 13.31
C TRP A 327 -19.41 -11.01 12.13
N GLU A 328 -18.91 -12.24 12.01
CA GLU A 328 -19.37 -13.21 11.00
C GLU A 328 -20.85 -13.54 11.19
N ALA A 329 -21.28 -13.80 12.43
CA ALA A 329 -22.68 -14.02 12.75
C ALA A 329 -23.54 -12.79 12.43
N GLY A 330 -23.04 -11.58 12.73
CA GLY A 330 -23.71 -10.31 12.45
C GLY A 330 -23.69 -9.92 10.97
N SER A 331 -22.62 -10.22 10.24
CA SER A 331 -22.36 -9.88 8.84
C SER A 331 -23.15 -10.80 7.93
N ALA A 332 -23.13 -12.12 8.15
CA ALA A 332 -24.00 -13.04 7.39
C ALA A 332 -25.49 -12.71 7.60
N GLN A 333 -25.86 -12.30 8.82
CA GLN A 333 -27.23 -11.85 9.12
C GLN A 333 -27.53 -10.47 8.51
N ALA A 334 -26.59 -9.52 8.52
CA ALA A 334 -26.73 -8.20 7.93
C ALA A 334 -26.73 -8.25 6.41
N ASP A 335 -25.95 -9.11 5.78
CA ASP A 335 -25.89 -9.34 4.34
C ASP A 335 -27.18 -10.04 3.87
N ALA A 336 -27.67 -11.03 4.62
CA ALA A 336 -28.98 -11.64 4.39
C ALA A 336 -30.15 -10.67 4.60
N LEU A 337 -30.05 -9.71 5.52
CA LEU A 337 -31.06 -8.66 5.72
C LEU A 337 -30.96 -7.57 4.65
N ALA A 338 -29.75 -7.13 4.31
CA ALA A 338 -29.48 -6.08 3.33
C ALA A 338 -29.89 -6.52 1.92
N THR A 339 -29.61 -7.78 1.56
CA THR A 339 -30.04 -8.39 0.30
C THR A 339 -31.56 -8.54 0.22
N ARG A 340 -32.26 -8.64 1.36
CA ARG A 340 -33.73 -8.75 1.42
C ARG A 340 -34.45 -7.40 1.47
N VAL A 341 -33.78 -6.32 1.85
CA VAL A 341 -34.42 -5.04 2.24
C VAL A 341 -34.00 -3.84 1.36
N ALA A 342 -32.82 -3.84 0.73
CA ALA A 342 -32.35 -2.71 -0.08
C ALA A 342 -32.00 -3.12 -1.54
N PRO A 343 -32.46 -2.37 -2.56
CA PRO A 343 -32.07 -2.62 -3.94
C PRO A 343 -30.57 -2.35 -4.14
N THR A 344 -29.88 -3.19 -4.91
CA THR A 344 -28.53 -2.89 -5.41
C THR A 344 -28.57 -1.72 -6.39
N ARG A 345 -27.48 -0.96 -6.46
CA ARG A 345 -27.31 0.12 -7.45
C ARG A 345 -26.13 -0.16 -8.36
N GLU A 346 -26.33 0.10 -9.65
CA GLU A 346 -25.28 0.04 -10.66
C GLU A 346 -24.62 1.42 -10.81
N LEU A 347 -23.30 1.48 -10.67
CA LEU A 347 -22.45 2.65 -10.83
C LEU A 347 -21.42 2.38 -11.92
N GLY A 348 -21.91 2.14 -13.14
CA GLY A 348 -21.08 1.68 -14.26
C GLY A 348 -20.58 0.26 -14.07
N ALA A 349 -19.27 0.08 -13.88
CA ALA A 349 -18.66 -1.23 -13.69
C ALA A 349 -18.89 -1.81 -12.28
N LEU A 350 -19.27 -0.97 -11.31
CA LEU A 350 -19.45 -1.35 -9.91
C LEU A 350 -20.93 -1.56 -9.60
N VAL A 351 -21.25 -2.60 -8.84
CA VAL A 351 -22.57 -2.83 -8.24
C VAL A 351 -22.42 -2.74 -6.74
N VAL A 352 -23.23 -1.91 -6.10
CA VAL A 352 -23.13 -1.58 -4.67
C VAL A 352 -24.44 -1.83 -3.93
N ASN A 353 -24.34 -1.99 -2.61
CA ASN A 353 -25.50 -1.99 -1.72
C ASN A 353 -26.13 -0.58 -1.66
N GLY A 354 -27.45 -0.47 -1.86
CA GLY A 354 -28.14 0.82 -1.87
C GLY A 354 -28.03 1.61 -0.57
N ASN A 355 -28.09 0.96 0.60
CA ASN A 355 -27.96 1.64 1.89
C ASN A 355 -26.53 2.15 2.11
N ALA A 356 -25.52 1.31 1.81
CA ALA A 356 -24.11 1.71 1.90
C ALA A 356 -23.79 2.88 0.95
N TYR A 357 -24.42 2.91 -0.21
CA TYR A 357 -24.32 4.02 -1.16
C TYR A 357 -24.91 5.33 -0.59
N GLU A 358 -26.09 5.30 0.01
CA GLU A 358 -26.69 6.50 0.62
C GLU A 358 -25.88 7.01 1.82
N ASP A 359 -25.39 6.11 2.67
CA ASP A 359 -24.51 6.47 3.79
C ASP A 359 -23.19 7.10 3.31
N PHE A 360 -22.64 6.59 2.21
CA PHE A 360 -21.49 7.19 1.54
C PHE A 360 -21.82 8.60 1.02
N LEU A 361 -22.97 8.81 0.36
CA LEU A 361 -23.35 10.13 -0.14
C LEU A 361 -23.52 11.15 0.99
N GLN A 362 -24.13 10.76 2.11
CA GLN A 362 -24.26 11.62 3.29
C GLN A 362 -22.89 12.00 3.87
N THR A 363 -21.99 11.03 3.97
CA THR A 363 -20.61 11.25 4.44
C THR A 363 -19.85 12.17 3.50
N ALA A 364 -19.97 11.94 2.18
CA ALA A 364 -19.32 12.71 1.15
C ALA A 364 -19.82 14.15 1.10
N ASP A 365 -21.12 14.39 1.19
CA ASP A 365 -21.71 15.73 1.19
C ASP A 365 -21.22 16.56 2.38
N ALA A 366 -21.30 16.00 3.59
CA ALA A 366 -20.82 16.66 4.81
C ALA A 366 -19.32 17.01 4.73
N ALA A 367 -18.50 16.07 4.29
CA ALA A 367 -17.06 16.29 4.15
C ALA A 367 -16.71 17.29 3.02
N MET A 368 -17.46 17.31 1.93
CA MET A 368 -17.25 18.25 0.83
C MET A 368 -17.60 19.70 1.20
N LEU A 369 -18.50 19.92 2.16
CA LEU A 369 -18.76 21.25 2.72
C LEU A 369 -17.54 21.78 3.50
N GLU A 370 -16.91 20.94 4.30
CA GLU A 370 -15.69 21.27 5.05
C GLU A 370 -14.52 21.55 4.09
N LEU A 371 -14.29 20.64 3.12
CA LEU A 371 -13.27 20.81 2.08
C LEU A 371 -13.52 22.06 1.22
N GLY A 372 -14.77 22.35 0.87
CA GLY A 372 -15.13 23.56 0.15
C GLY A 372 -14.85 24.83 0.92
N THR A 373 -14.99 24.80 2.25
CA THR A 373 -14.68 25.92 3.13
C THR A 373 -13.16 26.13 3.23
N ALA A 374 -12.40 25.05 3.44
CA ALA A 374 -10.93 25.10 3.45
C ALA A 374 -10.34 25.53 2.10
N ALA A 375 -10.87 25.04 0.99
CA ALA A 375 -10.44 25.43 -0.35
C ALA A 375 -10.71 26.91 -0.63
N ARG A 376 -11.86 27.46 -0.23
CA ARG A 376 -12.12 28.91 -0.31
C ARG A 376 -11.21 29.74 0.57
N ALA A 377 -10.87 29.24 1.77
CA ALA A 377 -9.91 29.92 2.64
C ALA A 377 -8.50 29.92 2.01
N LEU A 378 -8.10 28.82 1.37
CA LEU A 378 -6.86 28.71 0.60
C LEU A 378 -6.86 29.68 -0.59
N SER A 379 -7.87 29.58 -1.47
CA SER A 379 -8.58 30.66 -2.21
C SER A 379 -8.15 32.11 -1.97
N LEU A 380 -8.54 32.58 -0.80
CA LEU A 380 -8.48 33.99 -0.44
C LEU A 380 -7.21 34.34 0.34
N ARG A 381 -6.36 33.35 0.65
CA ARG A 381 -5.14 33.56 1.42
C ARG A 381 -4.15 34.45 0.66
N PRO A 382 -3.64 35.53 1.28
CA PRO A 382 -2.56 36.34 0.71
C PRO A 382 -1.29 35.52 0.46
N ALA A 383 -0.53 35.89 -0.57
CA ALA A 383 0.78 35.28 -0.81
C ALA A 383 1.70 35.52 0.40
N GLY A 384 2.33 34.45 0.90
CA GLY A 384 3.24 34.51 2.06
C GLY A 384 2.58 34.49 3.44
N ALA A 385 1.24 34.55 3.54
CA ALA A 385 0.57 34.34 4.82
C ALA A 385 0.64 32.83 5.21
N PRO A 386 0.99 32.49 6.46
CA PRO A 386 1.05 31.10 6.90
C PRO A 386 -0.34 30.46 6.81
N ALA A 387 -0.38 29.15 6.56
CA ALA A 387 -1.65 28.42 6.64
C ALA A 387 -2.12 28.33 8.08
N ASP A 388 -3.44 28.23 8.27
CA ASP A 388 -3.97 27.79 9.56
C ASP A 388 -3.81 26.26 9.64
N SER A 389 -2.97 25.82 10.58
CA SER A 389 -2.67 24.40 10.79
C SER A 389 -3.92 23.62 11.20
N ALA A 390 -4.74 24.17 12.10
CA ALA A 390 -5.95 23.49 12.58
C ALA A 390 -6.99 23.34 11.46
N ALA A 391 -7.22 24.41 10.68
CA ALA A 391 -8.13 24.34 9.54
C ALA A 391 -7.65 23.35 8.46
N ALA A 392 -6.34 23.24 8.25
CA ALA A 392 -5.76 22.27 7.32
C ALA A 392 -5.93 20.82 7.83
N LEU A 393 -5.83 20.57 9.14
CA LEU A 393 -6.13 19.24 9.70
C LEU A 393 -7.59 18.86 9.53
N VAL A 394 -8.53 19.78 9.79
CA VAL A 394 -9.96 19.55 9.55
C VAL A 394 -10.23 19.19 8.09
N ALA A 395 -9.60 19.91 7.15
CA ALA A 395 -9.70 19.60 5.72
C ALA A 395 -9.12 18.22 5.38
N ALA A 396 -8.01 17.83 6.02
CA ALA A 396 -7.42 16.51 5.84
C ALA A 396 -8.35 15.39 6.34
N ASP A 397 -8.91 15.54 7.54
CA ASP A 397 -9.82 14.57 8.13
C ASP A 397 -11.12 14.45 7.33
N ALA A 398 -11.62 15.55 6.76
CA ALA A 398 -12.74 15.51 5.82
C ALA A 398 -12.41 14.69 4.57
N ALA A 399 -11.25 14.90 3.95
CA ALA A 399 -10.82 14.12 2.80
C ALA A 399 -10.64 12.63 3.15
N TYR A 400 -10.03 12.30 4.30
CA TYR A 400 -9.87 10.92 4.74
C TYR A 400 -11.18 10.22 5.07
N ARG A 401 -12.19 10.92 5.59
CA ARG A 401 -13.54 10.36 5.76
C ARG A 401 -14.16 9.97 4.42
N ILE A 402 -14.00 10.80 3.38
CA ILE A 402 -14.43 10.44 2.01
C ILE A 402 -13.65 9.23 1.52
N GLY A 403 -12.32 9.22 1.70
CA GLY A 403 -11.44 8.13 1.30
C GLY A 403 -11.84 6.80 1.93
N ALA A 404 -11.94 6.76 3.26
CA ALA A 404 -12.34 5.57 4.01
C ALA A 404 -13.72 5.04 3.57
N ALA A 405 -14.72 5.92 3.43
CA ALA A 405 -16.04 5.54 2.96
C ALA A 405 -16.04 5.04 1.51
N ALA A 406 -15.23 5.63 0.63
CA ALA A 406 -15.06 5.19 -0.75
C ALA A 406 -14.38 3.82 -0.84
N TRP A 407 -13.33 3.56 -0.05
CA TRP A 407 -12.68 2.25 0.05
C TRP A 407 -13.64 1.17 0.55
N ALA A 408 -14.44 1.49 1.57
CA ALA A 408 -15.45 0.58 2.10
C ALA A 408 -16.56 0.27 1.10
N LEU A 409 -16.94 1.21 0.22
CA LEU A 409 -17.96 1.01 -0.81
C LEU A 409 -17.42 0.34 -2.09
N GLY A 410 -16.12 0.40 -2.35
CA GLY A 410 -15.51 -0.12 -3.58
C GLY A 410 -15.17 0.93 -4.66
N LEU A 411 -15.23 2.23 -4.33
CA LEU A 411 -14.95 3.36 -5.22
C LEU A 411 -13.45 3.72 -5.23
N GLY A 412 -12.63 2.89 -5.88
CA GLY A 412 -11.16 3.01 -5.81
C GLY A 412 -10.57 4.33 -6.33
N HIS A 413 -11.13 4.93 -7.40
CA HIS A 413 -10.65 6.22 -7.92
C HIS A 413 -10.96 7.37 -6.96
N VAL A 414 -12.15 7.35 -6.35
CA VAL A 414 -12.54 8.31 -5.30
C VAL A 414 -11.63 8.16 -4.08
N GLY A 415 -11.43 6.92 -3.63
CA GLY A 415 -10.58 6.59 -2.48
C GLY A 415 -9.15 7.09 -2.65
N LEU A 416 -8.50 6.79 -3.79
CA LEU A 416 -7.14 7.27 -4.04
C LEU A 416 -7.02 8.79 -4.09
N LEU A 417 -7.96 9.48 -4.76
CA LEU A 417 -7.90 10.94 -4.87
C LEU A 417 -8.17 11.62 -3.52
N ALA A 418 -9.12 11.11 -2.75
CA ALA A 418 -9.44 11.61 -1.43
C ALA A 418 -8.27 11.40 -0.45
N ASP A 419 -7.64 10.23 -0.45
CA ASP A 419 -6.44 9.95 0.37
C ASP A 419 -5.27 10.86 -0.01
N ALA A 420 -5.02 11.06 -1.32
CA ALA A 420 -4.01 11.97 -1.81
C ALA A 420 -4.27 13.43 -1.39
N LEU A 421 -5.54 13.86 -1.42
CA LEU A 421 -5.96 15.19 -1.00
C LEU A 421 -5.81 15.37 0.52
N GLY A 422 -6.17 14.37 1.30
CA GLY A 422 -5.96 14.35 2.75
C GLY A 422 -4.48 14.49 3.10
N LEU A 423 -3.61 13.76 2.39
CA LEU A 423 -2.16 13.86 2.54
C LEU A 423 -1.66 15.28 2.26
N ALA A 424 -2.14 15.90 1.18
CA ALA A 424 -1.74 17.26 0.83
C ALA A 424 -2.15 18.29 1.89
N TRP A 425 -3.33 18.12 2.49
CA TRP A 425 -3.80 18.97 3.59
C TRP A 425 -3.04 18.73 4.90
N ARG A 426 -2.75 17.47 5.27
CA ARG A 426 -1.89 17.17 6.43
C ARG A 426 -0.50 17.79 6.30
N ARG A 427 0.11 17.71 5.11
CA ARG A 427 1.39 18.39 4.85
C ARG A 427 1.30 19.90 4.96
N THR A 428 0.20 20.48 4.50
CA THR A 428 -0.07 21.92 4.68
C THR A 428 -0.19 22.28 6.17
N ALA A 429 -0.85 21.43 6.97
CA ALA A 429 -0.98 21.63 8.41
C ALA A 429 0.35 21.56 9.15
N HIS A 430 1.16 20.54 8.84
CA HIS A 430 2.46 20.32 9.47
C HIS A 430 3.47 21.41 9.08
N ALA A 431 3.52 21.80 7.81
CA ALA A 431 4.35 22.93 7.36
C ALA A 431 3.98 24.24 8.08
N ALA A 432 2.69 24.48 8.30
CA ALA A 432 2.22 25.65 9.03
C ALA A 432 2.58 25.62 10.53
N ALA A 433 2.50 24.46 11.17
CA ALA A 433 2.89 24.29 12.57
C ALA A 433 4.39 24.57 12.80
N VAL A 434 5.24 24.14 11.86
CA VAL A 434 6.68 24.43 11.89
C VAL A 434 6.96 25.94 11.77
N ILE A 435 6.23 26.64 10.89
CA ILE A 435 6.37 28.10 10.73
C ILE A 435 5.89 28.84 12.00
N ALA A 436 4.74 28.42 12.56
CA ALA A 436 4.13 29.07 13.73
C ALA A 436 4.99 28.95 15.00
N THR A 437 5.75 27.86 15.15
CA THR A 437 6.70 27.66 16.26
C THR A 437 8.02 28.42 16.08
N GLY A 438 8.13 29.25 15.03
CA GLY A 438 9.16 30.27 14.88
C GLY A 438 10.55 29.76 14.50
N GLY A 439 10.67 28.57 13.90
CA GLY A 439 11.96 27.98 13.48
C GLY A 439 13.02 27.85 14.60
N ALA A 440 12.66 28.16 15.86
CA ALA A 440 13.58 28.42 16.95
C ALA A 440 14.27 27.15 17.49
N GLN A 441 13.90 25.98 16.96
CA GLN A 441 14.50 24.68 17.29
C GLN A 441 14.87 23.86 16.06
N THR A 442 14.72 24.37 14.83
CA THR A 442 15.27 23.69 13.66
C THR A 442 16.76 24.02 13.56
N PRO A 443 17.67 23.08 13.86
CA PRO A 443 19.09 23.31 13.63
C PRO A 443 19.28 23.67 12.15
N SER A 444 20.05 24.73 11.91
CA SER A 444 20.42 25.20 10.57
C SER A 444 20.82 24.01 9.68
N GLY A 445 19.96 23.65 8.71
CA GLY A 445 20.18 22.51 7.80
C GLY A 445 19.23 21.31 7.94
N ALA A 446 18.11 21.43 8.69
CA ALA A 446 17.01 20.46 8.62
C ALA A 446 16.25 20.60 7.28
N ALA A 447 16.03 19.50 6.56
CA ALA A 447 15.12 19.49 5.41
C ALA A 447 13.70 19.74 5.93
N THR A 448 13.13 20.91 5.67
CA THR A 448 11.79 21.26 6.11
C THR A 448 10.76 20.77 5.09
N VAL A 449 9.72 20.10 5.58
CA VAL A 449 8.59 19.67 4.77
C VAL A 449 7.83 20.92 4.34
N GLU A 450 7.85 21.24 3.04
CA GLU A 450 7.06 22.35 2.51
C GLU A 450 5.61 21.91 2.24
N ALA A 451 4.70 22.88 2.24
CA ALA A 451 3.32 22.64 1.84
C ALA A 451 3.25 22.37 0.32
N PRO A 452 2.40 21.44 -0.13
CA PRO A 452 2.15 21.24 -1.56
C PRO A 452 1.62 22.51 -2.24
N GLY A 453 1.88 22.63 -3.54
CA GLY A 453 1.43 23.78 -4.33
C GLY A 453 -0.09 23.97 -4.27
N ARG A 454 -0.52 25.18 -3.91
CA ARG A 454 -1.94 25.55 -3.76
C ARG A 454 -2.82 25.18 -4.95
N GLN A 455 -2.34 25.40 -6.17
CA GLN A 455 -3.09 25.08 -7.41
C GLN A 455 -3.37 23.58 -7.54
N ALA A 456 -2.44 22.71 -7.10
CA ALA A 456 -2.63 21.27 -7.14
C ALA A 456 -3.73 20.83 -6.17
N ILE A 457 -3.79 21.43 -4.97
CA ILE A 457 -4.85 21.19 -3.98
C ILE A 457 -6.21 21.64 -4.52
N GLU A 458 -6.29 22.85 -5.09
CA GLU A 458 -7.53 23.39 -5.67
C GLU A 458 -8.03 22.51 -6.83
N HIS A 459 -7.13 22.10 -7.73
CA HIS A 459 -7.48 21.22 -8.86
C HIS A 459 -7.95 19.84 -8.39
N ALA A 460 -7.26 19.22 -7.43
CA ALA A 460 -7.65 17.92 -6.89
C ALA A 460 -9.00 17.99 -6.15
N ASN A 461 -9.26 19.06 -5.40
CA ASN A 461 -10.54 19.27 -4.72
C ASN A 461 -11.70 19.41 -5.72
N GLU A 462 -11.50 20.15 -6.80
CA GLU A 462 -12.52 20.30 -7.84
C GLU A 462 -12.73 18.99 -8.63
N ALA A 463 -11.65 18.27 -8.94
CA ALA A 463 -11.75 16.94 -9.55
C ALA A 463 -12.52 15.96 -8.66
N LEU A 464 -12.25 15.94 -7.35
CA LEU A 464 -12.98 15.10 -6.40
C LEU A 464 -14.47 15.48 -6.35
N ARG A 465 -14.79 16.77 -6.26
CA ARG A 465 -16.17 17.27 -6.32
C ARG A 465 -16.89 16.82 -7.59
N ALA A 466 -16.26 16.98 -8.75
CA ALA A 466 -16.84 16.61 -10.04
C ALA A 466 -17.09 15.10 -10.15
N ILE A 467 -16.17 14.28 -9.64
CA ILE A 467 -16.36 12.83 -9.58
C ILE A 467 -17.53 12.47 -8.65
N LEU A 468 -17.60 13.06 -7.46
CA LEU A 468 -18.68 12.80 -6.50
C LEU A 468 -20.05 13.19 -7.05
N HIS A 469 -20.17 14.29 -7.80
CA HIS A 469 -21.42 14.65 -8.47
C HIS A 469 -21.86 13.62 -9.52
N LYS A 470 -20.93 13.01 -10.26
CA LYS A 470 -21.24 11.93 -11.19
C LYS A 470 -21.69 10.67 -10.45
N VAL A 471 -20.97 10.30 -9.38
CA VAL A 471 -21.34 9.16 -8.54
C VAL A 471 -22.73 9.35 -7.92
N ALA A 472 -23.05 10.54 -7.41
CA ALA A 472 -24.36 10.91 -6.88
C ALA A 472 -25.48 10.83 -7.94
N ALA A 473 -25.16 11.11 -9.20
CA ALA A 473 -26.07 10.94 -10.33
C ALA A 473 -26.22 9.48 -10.81
N GLY A 474 -25.61 8.51 -10.12
CA GLY A 474 -25.62 7.09 -10.51
C GLY A 474 -24.70 6.76 -11.69
N VAL A 475 -23.77 7.66 -12.04
CA VAL A 475 -22.83 7.46 -13.14
C VAL A 475 -21.55 6.81 -12.62
N ALA A 476 -20.89 6.02 -13.49
CA ALA A 476 -19.58 5.45 -13.23
C ALA A 476 -18.58 6.51 -12.73
N GLN A 477 -17.76 6.15 -11.74
CA GLN A 477 -16.65 7.00 -11.31
C GLN A 477 -15.68 7.23 -12.48
N PRO A 478 -15.34 8.48 -12.83
CA PRO A 478 -14.29 8.76 -13.80
C PRO A 478 -12.90 8.36 -13.29
N ASP A 479 -11.97 8.16 -14.22
CA ASP A 479 -10.56 7.95 -13.92
C ASP A 479 -9.95 9.18 -13.22
N ALA A 480 -9.45 8.99 -12.00
CA ALA A 480 -8.80 10.02 -11.20
C ALA A 480 -7.26 10.05 -11.37
N SER A 481 -6.67 9.12 -12.14
CA SER A 481 -5.22 8.90 -12.21
C SER A 481 -4.43 10.14 -12.61
N ALA A 482 -4.99 10.99 -13.48
CA ALA A 482 -4.33 12.25 -13.88
C ALA A 482 -4.25 13.25 -12.70
N ALA A 483 -5.36 13.43 -11.96
CA ALA A 483 -5.42 14.33 -10.81
C ALA A 483 -4.52 13.81 -9.66
N VAL A 484 -4.56 12.50 -9.39
CA VAL A 484 -3.70 11.86 -8.38
C VAL A 484 -2.22 12.04 -8.72
N ARG A 485 -1.81 11.82 -9.97
CA ARG A 485 -0.41 12.02 -10.39
C ARG A 485 0.02 13.49 -10.27
N ALA A 486 -0.83 14.43 -10.68
CA ALA A 486 -0.53 15.85 -10.58
C ALA A 486 -0.35 16.29 -9.11
N LEU A 487 -1.24 15.84 -8.22
CA LEU A 487 -1.14 16.12 -6.79
C LEU A 487 0.08 15.41 -6.17
N GLY A 488 0.34 14.17 -6.54
CA GLY A 488 1.50 13.40 -6.11
C GLY A 488 2.84 14.06 -6.49
N ALA A 489 2.93 14.64 -7.68
CA ALA A 489 4.10 15.41 -8.10
C ALA A 489 4.29 16.66 -7.24
N ALA A 490 3.22 17.37 -6.89
CA ALA A 490 3.27 18.52 -5.98
C ALA A 490 3.68 18.12 -4.54
N ILE A 491 3.26 16.93 -4.11
CA ILE A 491 3.68 16.34 -2.83
C ILE A 491 5.19 15.99 -2.89
N ALA A 492 5.68 15.36 -3.94
CA ALA A 492 7.11 15.03 -4.02
C ALA A 492 8.03 16.26 -4.13
N ALA A 493 7.62 17.29 -4.89
CA ALA A 493 8.45 18.48 -5.17
C ALA A 493 8.69 19.39 -3.95
N SER A 494 7.84 19.35 -2.94
CA SER A 494 7.93 20.17 -1.72
C SER A 494 8.97 19.66 -0.70
N ALA A 495 9.88 18.79 -1.12
CA ALA A 495 10.99 18.28 -0.31
C ALA A 495 12.38 18.68 -0.84
N THR A 496 12.48 19.20 -2.08
CA THR A 496 13.76 19.42 -2.78
C THR A 496 14.30 20.86 -2.70
N GLY A 497 13.67 21.75 -1.92
CA GLY A 497 14.03 23.18 -1.87
C GLY A 497 15.44 23.52 -1.36
N ALA A 498 16.18 22.60 -0.74
CA ALA A 498 17.47 22.89 -0.09
C ALA A 498 18.72 22.69 -0.98
N THR A 499 18.62 22.16 -2.20
CA THR A 499 19.80 21.86 -3.05
C THR A 499 19.99 22.80 -4.25
N ALA A 500 19.05 23.70 -4.54
CA ALA A 500 19.10 24.54 -5.74
C ALA A 500 19.88 25.86 -5.60
N GLU A 501 20.04 26.42 -4.39
CA GLU A 501 20.70 27.73 -4.21
C GLU A 501 22.25 27.68 -4.20
N GLY A 502 22.86 26.48 -4.24
CA GLY A 502 24.32 26.33 -4.29
C GLY A 502 24.93 26.26 -5.70
N ALA A 503 24.12 26.16 -6.75
CA ALA A 503 24.59 25.92 -8.13
C ALA A 503 24.42 27.12 -9.08
N ALA A 504 23.80 28.23 -8.63
CA ALA A 504 23.59 29.43 -9.44
C ALA A 504 24.80 30.37 -9.52
N GLY A 505 26.01 29.83 -9.40
CA GLY A 505 27.27 30.58 -9.34
C GLY A 505 28.41 29.92 -10.10
N SER A 506 28.16 29.27 -11.25
CA SER A 506 29.15 29.07 -12.32
C SER A 506 28.58 28.18 -13.43
N ALA A 507 28.11 28.78 -14.52
CA ALA A 507 28.17 28.20 -15.86
C ALA A 507 27.58 29.18 -16.88
N ASP A 508 28.37 30.18 -17.26
CA ASP A 508 28.41 30.61 -18.65
C ASP A 508 28.90 29.42 -19.48
N GLY A 509 28.15 29.02 -20.52
CA GLY A 509 28.68 28.10 -21.53
C GLY A 509 27.72 27.03 -22.05
N THR A 510 27.03 27.38 -23.14
CA THR A 510 26.72 26.52 -24.31
C THR A 510 25.87 25.27 -24.14
N GLY A 511 24.72 25.28 -24.82
CA GLY A 511 23.74 24.21 -24.83
C GLY A 511 24.08 23.02 -25.73
N ALA A 512 23.63 21.84 -25.28
CA ALA A 512 23.32 20.66 -26.09
C ALA A 512 22.83 19.53 -25.15
N ALA A 513 21.58 19.60 -24.67
CA ALA A 513 20.98 18.47 -23.93
C ALA A 513 19.43 18.49 -23.92
N ALA A 514 18.79 18.94 -25.02
CA ALA A 514 17.33 19.02 -25.14
C ALA A 514 16.73 18.05 -26.19
N GLN A 515 17.43 16.96 -26.53
CA GLN A 515 16.91 15.97 -27.48
C GLN A 515 17.27 14.53 -27.06
N LEU A 516 16.55 13.98 -26.08
CA LEU A 516 16.41 12.52 -25.90
C LEU A 516 15.29 12.18 -24.88
N ALA A 517 14.09 12.70 -25.12
CA ALA A 517 12.87 12.30 -24.42
C ALA A 517 11.71 12.23 -25.42
N ALA A 518 11.86 11.35 -26.42
CA ALA A 518 10.77 10.86 -27.26
C ALA A 518 11.25 9.59 -27.97
N ARG A 519 11.27 8.47 -27.23
CA ARG A 519 11.16 7.12 -27.76
C ARG A 519 10.76 6.15 -26.67
#